data_AF-A0A1C5PR72-F1
#
_entry.id   AF-A0A1C5PR72-F1
#
_cell.length_a   1.000
_cell.length_b   1.000
_cell.length_c   1.000
_cell.angle_alpha   90.00
_cell.angle_beta   90.00
_cell.angle_gamma   90.00
#
_symmetry.space_group_name_H-M   'P 1'
#
loop_
_entity.id
_entity.type
_entity.pdbx_description
1 polymer ?
#
loop_
_entity_poly.entity_id
_entity_poly.type
_entity_poly.pdbx_seq_one_letter_code
_entity_poly.pdbx_strand_id
1 'polypeptide(L)'
;MNKNIINLVSKMDLNKSADEKEIMEVENRIGVKLPIQYKEFMLYSNGAEGELGENSYLVIWPIEEIISLNEAYSVNQYTPGILYFGSDGGDIAYAFDIRNENISIIEIPFESIHIEDAQLCAYGFNDFIEKMYNE
;
A
#
# COMPACT_ATOMS: atom_id res chain seq x y z
N MET A 1 -13.78 4.08 7.50
CA MET A 1 -13.78 3.28 6.26
C MET A 1 -14.94 3.68 5.36
N ASN A 2 -14.65 3.96 4.09
CA ASN A 2 -15.64 4.35 3.08
C ASN A 2 -16.48 3.13 2.63
N LYS A 3 -17.82 3.27 2.59
CA LYS A 3 -18.74 2.18 2.17
C LYS A 3 -18.53 1.72 0.73
N ASN A 4 -18.14 2.63 -0.18
CA ASN A 4 -17.83 2.26 -1.56
C ASN A 4 -16.65 1.29 -1.59
N ILE A 5 -15.57 1.65 -0.90
CA ILE A 5 -14.34 0.85 -0.83
C ILE A 5 -14.60 -0.54 -0.25
N ILE A 6 -15.42 -0.63 0.82
CA ILE A 6 -15.83 -1.93 1.39
C ILE A 6 -16.47 -2.84 0.32
N ASN A 7 -17.32 -2.27 -0.56
CA ASN A 7 -17.95 -3.06 -1.62
C ASN A 7 -16.93 -3.48 -2.69
N LEU A 8 -16.01 -2.61 -3.08
CA LEU A 8 -15.00 -2.91 -4.11
C LEU A 8 -14.07 -4.06 -3.69
N VAL A 9 -13.65 -4.07 -2.43
CA VAL A 9 -12.73 -5.09 -1.89
C VAL A 9 -13.45 -6.33 -1.35
N SER A 10 -14.78 -6.39 -1.43
CA SER A 10 -15.59 -7.43 -0.76
C SER A 10 -15.34 -8.86 -1.24
N LYS A 11 -14.73 -9.03 -2.43
CA LYS A 11 -14.36 -10.33 -3.00
C LYS A 11 -12.93 -10.76 -2.67
N MET A 12 -12.11 -9.85 -2.15
CA MET A 12 -10.74 -10.16 -1.74
C MET A 12 -10.78 -10.98 -0.44
N ASP A 13 -9.71 -11.72 -0.19
CA ASP A 13 -9.44 -12.34 1.10
C ASP A 13 -8.98 -11.25 2.07
N LEU A 14 -9.87 -10.90 2.99
CA LEU A 14 -9.66 -9.85 3.99
C LEU A 14 -9.10 -10.47 5.28
N ASN A 15 -7.98 -9.92 5.76
CA ASN A 15 -7.43 -10.27 7.06
C ASN A 15 -8.26 -9.68 8.21
N LYS A 16 -7.98 -10.14 9.43
CA LYS A 16 -8.47 -9.50 10.66
C LYS A 16 -7.99 -8.06 10.73
N SER A 17 -8.75 -7.19 11.38
CA SER A 17 -8.37 -5.81 11.63
C SER A 17 -7.05 -5.70 12.40
N ALA A 18 -6.25 -4.68 12.10
CA ALA A 18 -5.06 -4.32 12.87
C ALA A 18 -5.44 -3.67 14.21
N ASP A 19 -4.52 -3.67 15.18
CA ASP A 19 -4.62 -2.81 16.35
C ASP A 19 -4.12 -1.38 16.02
N GLU A 20 -4.81 -0.34 16.49
CA GLU A 20 -4.34 1.05 16.38
C GLU A 20 -2.92 1.23 16.94
N LYS A 21 -2.57 0.48 18.00
CA LYS A 21 -1.25 0.49 18.61
C LYS A 21 -0.18 -0.04 17.67
N GLU A 22 -0.46 -1.09 16.91
CA GLU A 22 0.48 -1.67 15.94
C GLU A 22 0.75 -0.67 14.80
N ILE A 23 -0.30 -0.03 14.29
CA ILE A 23 -0.18 1.04 13.28
C ILE A 23 0.68 2.19 13.83
N MET A 24 0.43 2.65 15.06
CA MET A 24 1.20 3.73 15.68
C MET A 24 2.67 3.33 15.90
N GLU A 25 2.95 2.10 16.30
CA GLU A 25 4.31 1.59 16.47
C GLU A 25 5.07 1.58 15.13
N VAL A 26 4.41 1.15 14.05
CA VAL A 26 4.99 1.18 12.70
C VAL A 26 5.25 2.61 12.26
N GLU A 27 4.28 3.52 12.36
CA GLU A 27 4.47 4.96 12.06
C GLU A 27 5.66 5.58 12.82
N ASN A 28 5.78 5.25 14.12
CA ASN A 28 6.87 5.78 14.95
C ASN A 28 8.24 5.22 14.53
N ARG A 29 8.31 3.96 14.11
CA ARG A 29 9.57 3.32 13.66
C ARG A 29 10.02 3.86 12.30
N ILE A 30 9.09 4.07 11.37
CA ILE A 30 9.40 4.61 10.03
C ILE A 30 9.55 6.14 10.03
N GLY A 31 9.07 6.82 11.08
CA GLY A 31 9.13 8.28 11.18
C GLY A 31 8.16 9.02 10.26
N VAL A 32 7.10 8.35 9.79
CA VAL A 32 6.13 8.86 8.82
C VAL A 32 4.71 8.58 9.31
N LYS A 33 3.82 9.55 9.12
CA LYS A 33 2.38 9.35 9.32
C LYS A 33 1.77 8.79 8.04
N LEU A 34 1.20 7.60 8.12
CA LEU A 34 0.58 6.93 6.98
C LEU A 34 -0.74 7.64 6.60
N PRO A 35 -1.14 7.61 5.32
CA PRO A 35 -2.39 8.21 4.88
C PRO A 35 -3.59 7.72 5.70
N ILE A 36 -4.46 8.65 6.10
CA ILE A 36 -5.60 8.33 6.98
C ILE A 36 -6.50 7.24 6.39
N GLN A 37 -6.74 7.29 5.08
CA GLN A 37 -7.56 6.30 4.36
C GLN A 37 -6.93 4.89 4.37
N TYR A 38 -5.59 4.80 4.29
CA TYR A 38 -4.89 3.52 4.41
C TYR A 38 -4.99 2.96 5.83
N LYS A 39 -4.87 3.81 6.86
CA LYS A 39 -5.07 3.38 8.25
C LYS A 39 -6.50 2.93 8.53
N GLU A 40 -7.48 3.63 7.98
CA GLU A 40 -8.88 3.19 8.04
C GLU A 40 -9.07 1.82 7.37
N PHE A 41 -8.36 1.56 6.27
CA PHE A 41 -8.35 0.23 5.65
C PHE A 41 -7.72 -0.81 6.59
N MET A 42 -6.53 -0.55 7.15
CA MET A 42 -5.85 -1.48 8.07
C MET A 42 -6.69 -1.84 9.31
N LEU A 43 -7.44 -0.87 9.84
CA LEU A 43 -8.36 -1.08 10.96
C LEU A 43 -9.63 -1.85 10.55
N TYR A 44 -9.97 -1.86 9.26
CA TYR A 44 -11.03 -2.71 8.73
C TYR A 44 -10.49 -4.11 8.41
N SER A 45 -9.31 -4.19 7.79
CA SER A 45 -8.62 -5.41 7.37
C SER A 45 -7.11 -5.15 7.28
N ASN A 46 -6.33 -5.87 8.09
CA ASN A 46 -4.88 -5.73 8.17
C ASN A 46 -4.19 -6.42 6.99
N GLY A 47 -4.25 -5.78 5.84
CA GLY A 47 -3.89 -6.39 4.57
C GLY A 47 -5.05 -7.16 3.95
N ALA A 48 -4.91 -7.43 2.65
CA ALA A 48 -5.89 -8.15 1.86
C ALA A 48 -5.21 -8.70 0.60
N GLU A 49 -5.74 -9.77 0.05
CA GLU A 49 -5.21 -10.38 -1.17
C GLU A 49 -6.33 -10.86 -2.07
N GLY A 50 -6.19 -10.68 -3.38
CA GLY A 50 -7.10 -11.27 -4.35
C GLY A 50 -7.39 -10.40 -5.55
N GLU A 51 -8.34 -10.88 -6.35
CA GLU A 51 -8.88 -10.14 -7.49
C GLU A 51 -9.59 -8.86 -7.01
N LEU A 52 -9.23 -7.74 -7.62
CA LEU A 52 -9.85 -6.44 -7.43
C LEU A 52 -10.38 -5.95 -8.78
N GLY A 53 -11.70 -5.99 -8.97
CA GLY A 53 -12.30 -5.70 -10.28
C GLY A 53 -12.29 -6.93 -11.19
N GLU A 54 -12.27 -6.68 -12.51
CA GLU A 54 -12.23 -7.76 -13.51
C GLU A 54 -10.81 -8.13 -13.95
N ASN A 55 -9.86 -7.17 -13.95
CA ASN A 55 -8.54 -7.35 -14.56
C ASN A 55 -7.35 -7.11 -13.64
N SER A 56 -7.58 -6.76 -12.36
CA SER A 56 -6.49 -6.44 -11.44
C SER A 56 -6.43 -7.42 -10.27
N TYR A 57 -5.21 -7.68 -9.83
CA TYR A 57 -4.92 -8.45 -8.62
C TYR A 57 -4.17 -7.52 -7.66
N LEU A 58 -4.49 -7.60 -6.38
CA LEU A 58 -3.90 -6.71 -5.38
C LEU A 58 -3.56 -7.51 -4.13
N VAL A 59 -2.33 -7.33 -3.68
CA VAL A 59 -1.84 -7.77 -2.38
C VAL A 59 -1.52 -6.50 -1.58
N ILE A 60 -2.23 -6.30 -0.46
CA ILE A 60 -1.91 -5.27 0.53
C ILE A 60 -1.29 -5.99 1.72
N TRP A 61 -0.07 -5.61 2.08
CA TRP A 61 0.67 -6.27 3.14
C TRP A 61 0.13 -5.90 4.53
N PRO A 62 0.13 -6.85 5.49
CA PRO A 62 -0.15 -6.54 6.89
C PRO A 62 0.80 -5.47 7.43
N ILE A 63 0.29 -4.62 8.33
CA ILE A 63 1.01 -3.45 8.85
C ILE A 63 2.34 -3.84 9.53
N GLU A 64 2.36 -4.97 10.23
CA GLU A 64 3.52 -5.50 10.94
C GLU A 64 4.64 -5.97 10.01
N GLU A 65 4.33 -6.28 8.75
CA GLU A 65 5.30 -6.75 7.76
C GLU A 65 5.94 -5.61 6.96
N ILE A 66 5.33 -4.42 6.95
CA ILE A 66 5.77 -3.27 6.14
C ILE A 66 7.26 -2.99 6.32
N ILE A 67 7.74 -2.93 7.56
CA ILE A 67 9.14 -2.60 7.83
C ILE A 67 10.08 -3.71 7.34
N SER A 68 9.79 -4.96 7.72
CA SER A 68 10.64 -6.10 7.35
C SER A 68 10.68 -6.34 5.84
N LEU A 69 9.58 -6.12 5.13
CA LEU A 69 9.53 -6.26 3.68
C LEU A 69 10.32 -5.14 2.99
N ASN A 70 10.16 -3.88 3.43
CA ASN A 70 10.96 -2.78 2.88
C ASN A 70 12.47 -2.97 3.15
N GLU A 71 12.85 -3.54 4.29
CA GLU A 71 14.24 -3.93 4.58
C GLU A 71 14.71 -5.08 3.68
N ALA A 72 13.89 -6.13 3.51
CA ALA A 72 14.20 -7.29 2.67
C ALA A 72 14.42 -6.91 1.20
N TYR A 73 13.59 -6.01 0.66
CA TYR A 73 13.74 -5.45 -0.69
C TYR A 73 14.79 -4.35 -0.79
N SER A 74 15.42 -3.95 0.33
CA SER A 74 16.40 -2.86 0.37
C SER A 74 15.86 -1.55 -0.24
N VAL A 75 14.56 -1.28 -0.07
CA VAL A 75 13.85 -0.15 -0.72
C VAL A 75 14.54 1.17 -0.41
N ASN A 76 14.80 1.46 0.86
CA ASN A 76 15.45 2.71 1.25
C ASN A 76 16.90 2.85 0.74
N GLN A 77 17.57 1.75 0.36
CA GLN A 77 18.90 1.83 -0.26
C GLN A 77 18.81 2.26 -1.72
N TYR A 78 17.83 1.73 -2.47
CA TYR A 78 17.72 1.92 -3.92
C TYR A 78 16.81 3.11 -4.29
N THR A 79 15.68 3.24 -3.61
CA THR A 79 14.68 4.29 -3.82
C THR A 79 14.37 5.03 -2.50
N PRO A 80 15.31 5.83 -1.97
CA PRO A 80 15.10 6.58 -0.74
C PRO A 80 13.84 7.46 -0.78
N GLY A 81 13.04 7.40 0.28
CA GLY A 81 11.77 8.11 0.37
C GLY A 81 10.59 7.42 -0.31
N ILE A 82 10.74 6.14 -0.67
CA ILE A 82 9.65 5.25 -1.08
C ILE A 82 9.42 4.21 0.01
N LEU A 83 8.14 3.88 0.23
CA LEU A 83 7.71 2.88 1.21
C LEU A 83 6.70 1.92 0.57
N TYR A 84 7.11 0.69 0.30
CA TYR A 84 6.24 -0.33 -0.27
C TYR A 84 5.19 -0.75 0.74
N PHE A 85 3.95 -0.96 0.26
CA PHE A 85 2.84 -1.44 1.10
C PHE A 85 2.07 -2.61 0.48
N GLY A 86 2.40 -2.99 -0.75
CA GLY A 86 1.70 -4.04 -1.47
C GLY A 86 2.29 -4.32 -2.84
N SER A 87 1.61 -5.16 -3.61
CA SER A 87 1.98 -5.56 -4.97
C SER A 87 0.77 -5.95 -5.79
N ASP A 88 0.95 -6.12 -7.08
CA ASP A 88 -0.02 -6.75 -7.98
C ASP A 88 -0.01 -8.29 -7.90
N GLY A 89 0.83 -8.88 -7.05
CA GLY A 89 1.04 -10.34 -6.98
C GLY A 89 2.03 -10.87 -8.02
N GLY A 90 2.64 -9.97 -8.80
CA GLY A 90 3.62 -10.23 -9.84
C GLY A 90 4.88 -9.39 -9.66
N ASP A 91 5.22 -8.61 -10.67
CA ASP A 91 6.47 -7.85 -10.76
C ASP A 91 6.35 -6.38 -10.35
N ILE A 92 5.15 -5.92 -9.94
CA ILE A 92 4.90 -4.54 -9.54
C ILE A 92 4.71 -4.41 -8.03
N ALA A 93 5.45 -3.46 -7.45
CA ALA A 93 5.24 -2.98 -6.08
C ALA A 93 4.36 -1.74 -6.08
N TYR A 94 3.42 -1.67 -5.14
CA TYR A 94 2.69 -0.45 -4.80
C TYR A 94 3.33 0.21 -3.59
N ALA A 95 3.52 1.53 -3.67
CA ALA A 95 4.28 2.26 -2.68
C ALA A 95 3.73 3.64 -2.38
N PHE A 96 3.99 4.10 -1.16
CA PHE A 96 3.86 5.50 -0.80
C PHE A 96 5.11 6.27 -1.22
N ASP A 97 4.93 7.35 -1.97
CA ASP A 97 5.96 8.36 -2.17
C ASP A 97 5.92 9.34 -0.99
N ILE A 98 6.89 9.21 -0.10
CA ILE A 98 7.00 9.98 1.15
C ILE A 98 8.08 11.07 1.06
N ARG A 99 8.59 11.36 -0.14
CA ARG A 99 9.62 12.40 -0.35
C ARG A 99 9.09 13.81 -0.10
N ASN A 100 7.78 14.00 -0.15
CA ASN A 100 7.09 15.27 0.07
C ASN A 100 6.05 15.15 1.20
N GLU A 101 5.59 16.29 1.73
CA GLU A 101 4.53 16.30 2.76
C GLU A 101 3.21 15.67 2.28
N ASN A 102 2.90 15.82 0.99
CA ASN A 102 1.74 15.20 0.36
C ASN A 102 2.13 13.82 -0.16
N ILE A 103 1.75 12.78 0.58
CA ILE A 103 1.99 11.39 0.21
C ILE A 103 1.09 11.01 -0.99
N SER A 104 1.70 10.54 -2.07
CA SER A 104 1.01 9.92 -3.21
C SER A 104 1.26 8.42 -3.24
N ILE A 105 0.45 7.70 -4.02
CA ILE A 105 0.61 6.27 -4.29
C ILE A 105 1.16 6.10 -5.70
N ILE A 106 2.24 5.34 -5.79
CA ILE A 106 2.92 4.99 -7.04
C ILE A 106 2.95 3.47 -7.21
N GLU A 107 3.22 3.05 -8.42
CA GLU A 107 3.65 1.70 -8.78
C GLU A 107 5.09 1.74 -9.30
N ILE A 108 5.87 0.71 -9.01
CA ILE A 108 7.26 0.58 -9.45
C ILE A 108 7.61 -0.90 -9.63
N PRO A 109 8.32 -1.30 -10.70
CA PRO A 109 8.79 -2.68 -10.83
C PRO A 109 9.68 -3.09 -9.65
N PHE A 110 9.49 -4.28 -9.08
CA PHE A 110 10.30 -4.79 -7.97
C PHE A 110 11.80 -4.82 -8.26
N GLU A 111 12.17 -5.08 -9.51
CA GLU A 111 13.56 -5.14 -9.96
C GLU A 111 14.17 -3.74 -10.19
N SER A 112 13.36 -2.68 -10.18
CA SER A 112 13.87 -1.34 -10.40
C SER A 112 14.61 -0.82 -9.17
N ILE A 113 15.75 -0.18 -9.45
CA ILE A 113 16.53 0.59 -8.50
C ILE A 113 16.50 2.09 -8.81
N HIS A 114 15.64 2.50 -9.75
CA HIS A 114 15.56 3.86 -10.27
C HIS A 114 14.16 4.42 -10.02
N ILE A 115 14.09 5.55 -9.30
CA ILE A 115 12.80 6.16 -8.99
C ILE A 115 12.09 6.73 -10.23
N GLU A 116 12.82 6.93 -11.32
CA GLU A 116 12.31 7.36 -12.61
C GLU A 116 11.40 6.33 -13.29
N ASP A 117 11.48 5.05 -12.87
CA ASP A 117 10.62 3.98 -13.37
C ASP A 117 9.24 3.94 -12.68
N ALA A 118 9.07 4.73 -11.60
CA ALA A 118 7.82 4.81 -10.88
C ALA A 118 6.73 5.58 -11.66
N GLN A 119 5.50 5.09 -11.58
CA GLN A 119 4.33 5.75 -12.16
C GLN A 119 3.33 6.14 -11.08
N LEU A 120 2.72 7.32 -11.22
CA LEU A 120 1.69 7.79 -10.29
C LEU A 120 0.40 6.98 -10.48
N CYS A 121 -0.11 6.37 -9.40
CA CYS A 121 -1.42 5.73 -9.40
C CYS A 121 -2.50 6.69 -8.89
N ALA A 122 -2.29 7.31 -7.72
CA ALA A 122 -3.30 8.14 -7.08
C ALA A 122 -2.71 9.08 -6.01
N TYR A 123 -3.50 10.06 -5.58
CA TYR A 123 -3.17 10.95 -4.45
C TYR A 123 -3.85 10.54 -3.13
N GLY A 124 -4.63 9.46 -3.14
CA GLY A 124 -5.35 8.95 -1.99
C GLY A 124 -5.57 7.45 -2.10
N PHE A 125 -5.68 6.77 -0.97
CA PHE A 125 -5.83 5.31 -0.94
C PHE A 125 -7.19 4.87 -1.50
N ASN A 126 -8.26 5.62 -1.22
CA ASN A 126 -9.56 5.30 -1.80
C ASN A 126 -9.54 5.44 -3.33
N ASP A 127 -8.93 6.52 -3.85
CA ASP A 127 -8.79 6.76 -5.29
C ASP A 127 -7.93 5.68 -5.96
N PHE A 128 -6.90 5.19 -5.25
CA PHE A 128 -6.08 4.06 -5.70
C PHE A 128 -6.94 2.79 -5.85
N ILE A 129 -7.71 2.41 -4.84
CA ILE A 129 -8.57 1.22 -4.91
C ILE A 129 -9.62 1.37 -6.03
N GLU A 130 -10.20 2.57 -6.19
CA GLU A 130 -11.13 2.85 -7.27
C GLU A 130 -10.46 2.78 -8.65
N LYS A 131 -9.22 3.26 -8.81
CA LYS A 131 -8.45 3.12 -10.05
C LYS A 131 -8.23 1.64 -10.36
N MET A 132 -7.63 0.89 -9.43
CA MET A 132 -7.29 -0.52 -9.63
C MET A 132 -8.51 -1.39 -9.93
N TYR A 133 -9.66 -1.11 -9.31
CA TYR A 133 -10.90 -1.86 -9.58
C TYR A 133 -11.40 -1.69 -11.03
N ASN A 134 -11.10 -0.56 -11.68
CA ASN A 134 -11.62 -0.20 -13.00
C ASN A 134 -10.59 -0.35 -14.13
N GLU A 135 -9.45 -1.01 -13.88
CA GLU A 135 -8.45 -1.31 -14.90
C GLU A 135 -8.88 -2.36 -15.93
#